data_AF-X1KG49-F1
#
_entry.id   AF-X1KG49-F1
#
_cell.length_a   1.000
_cell.length_b   1.000
_cell.length_c   1.000
_cell.angle_alpha   90.00
_cell.angle_beta   90.00
_cell.angle_gamma   90.00
#
_symmetry.space_group_name_H-M   'P 1'
#
loop_
_entity.id
_entity.type
_entity.pdbx_description
1 polymer ?
#
loop_
_entity_poly.entity_id
_entity_poly.type
_entity_poly.pdbx_seq_one_letter_code
_entity_poly.pdbx_strand_id
1 'polypeptide(L)'
;MDINKTLLRKTEGYLYKYGLDQVKIKDFLTNSIPFLKRQKKAINIIDKIMKKHRKSEILPFLAELARVEHGIRELEPWVRDHVVHALLSFLLGIYIKEKFLSYKYNTYNYIFQWKIAGLLHDVGYPIEISKDISKPFTRKINEIKKNLGFSSKDIPDIYCRIIIPALYSLTNNINSFDLIQKRLDEW
;
A
#
# COMPACT_ATOMS: atom_id res chain seq x y z
N MET A 1 -7.20 18.24 18.78
CA MET A 1 -8.17 17.16 18.47
C MET A 1 -7.38 15.92 18.07
N ASP A 2 -7.64 14.77 18.70
CA ASP A 2 -6.93 13.53 18.40
C ASP A 2 -7.66 12.79 17.25
N ILE A 3 -6.98 12.66 16.10
CA ILE A 3 -7.55 12.04 14.90
C ILE A 3 -7.87 10.56 15.12
N ASN A 4 -7.05 9.83 15.87
CA ASN A 4 -7.25 8.41 16.12
C ASN A 4 -8.47 8.17 17.01
N LYS A 5 -8.64 8.98 18.06
CA LYS A 5 -9.86 8.94 18.90
C LYS A 5 -11.10 9.32 18.11
N THR A 6 -10.97 10.29 17.20
CA THR A 6 -12.08 10.73 16.35
C THR A 6 -12.51 9.61 15.38
N LEU A 7 -11.53 8.99 14.69
CA LEU A 7 -11.77 7.85 13.81
C LEU A 7 -12.42 6.70 14.56
N LEU A 8 -11.87 6.30 15.71
CA LEU A 8 -12.43 5.22 16.52
C LEU A 8 -13.90 5.47 16.86
N ARG A 9 -14.19 6.60 17.52
CA ARG A 9 -15.56 6.96 17.94
C ARG A 9 -16.54 7.03 16.77
N LYS A 10 -16.10 7.52 15.61
CA LYS A 10 -16.98 7.72 14.45
C LYS A 10 -17.14 6.47 13.57
N THR A 11 -16.25 5.48 13.71
CA THR A 11 -16.28 4.24 12.91
C THR A 11 -16.68 3.00 13.69
N GLU A 12 -16.71 3.06 15.03
CA GLU A 12 -16.92 1.93 15.93
C GLU A 12 -18.09 1.01 15.53
N GLY A 13 -19.27 1.57 15.29
CA GLY A 13 -20.46 0.82 14.88
C GLY A 13 -20.39 0.17 13.50
N TYR A 14 -19.39 0.51 12.69
CA TYR A 14 -19.22 -0.05 11.33
C TYR A 14 -18.10 -1.08 11.25
N LEU A 15 -17.19 -1.16 12.23
CA LEU A 15 -15.99 -2.02 12.17
C LEU A 15 -16.32 -3.49 11.85
N TYR A 16 -17.38 -4.03 12.47
CA TYR A 16 -17.82 -5.41 12.25
C TYR A 16 -18.18 -5.71 10.78
N LYS A 17 -18.85 -4.77 10.09
CA LYS A 17 -19.19 -4.85 8.65
C LYS A 17 -17.95 -4.97 7.78
N TYR A 18 -16.85 -4.34 8.21
CA TYR A 18 -15.55 -4.44 7.55
C TYR A 18 -14.73 -5.65 7.97
N GLY A 19 -15.23 -6.49 8.90
CA GLY A 19 -14.50 -7.64 9.41
C GLY A 19 -13.42 -7.28 10.43
N LEU A 20 -13.53 -6.09 11.03
CA LEU A 20 -12.61 -5.60 12.04
C LEU A 20 -13.10 -5.92 13.44
N ASP A 21 -12.17 -6.32 14.29
CA ASP A 21 -12.38 -6.51 15.72
C ASP A 21 -12.21 -5.17 16.44
N GLN A 22 -13.27 -4.70 17.10
CA GLN A 22 -13.32 -3.38 17.73
C GLN A 22 -12.27 -3.21 18.83
N VAL A 23 -12.04 -4.24 19.65
CA VAL A 23 -11.07 -4.20 20.74
C VAL A 23 -9.66 -4.06 20.17
N LYS A 24 -9.35 -4.84 19.13
CA LYS A 24 -8.05 -4.76 18.44
C LYS A 24 -7.81 -3.42 17.77
N ILE A 25 -8.82 -2.85 17.11
CA ILE A 25 -8.69 -1.53 16.47
C ILE A 25 -8.53 -0.43 17.50
N LYS A 26 -9.29 -0.48 18.60
CA LYS A 26 -9.12 0.45 19.71
C LYS A 26 -7.69 0.40 20.25
N ASP A 27 -7.22 -0.79 20.62
CA ASP A 27 -5.85 -1.01 21.10
C ASP A 27 -4.79 -0.52 20.08
N PHE A 28 -4.99 -0.76 18.78
CA PHE A 28 -4.08 -0.29 17.73
C PHE A 28 -4.03 1.24 17.59
N LEU A 29 -5.18 1.92 17.76
CA LEU A 29 -5.31 3.38 17.55
C LEU A 29 -4.93 4.21 18.78
N THR A 30 -5.16 3.70 20.00
CA THR A 30 -5.04 4.50 21.23
C THR A 30 -3.75 4.23 22.00
N ASN A 31 -3.11 3.07 21.82
CA ASN A 31 -1.93 2.72 22.60
C ASN A 31 -0.66 3.14 21.87
N SER A 32 0.27 3.76 22.61
CA SER A 32 1.63 3.97 22.14
C SER A 32 2.35 2.62 22.14
N ILE A 33 2.65 2.11 20.95
CA ILE A 33 3.25 0.80 20.75
C ILE A 33 4.54 0.97 19.94
N PRO A 34 5.64 0.29 20.29
CA PRO A 34 6.86 0.31 19.49
C PRO A 34 6.60 -0.07 18.03
N PHE A 35 7.34 0.54 17.11
CA PHE A 35 7.19 0.40 15.66
C PHE A 35 6.96 -1.05 15.20
N LEU A 36 7.88 -1.97 15.52
CA LEU A 36 7.80 -3.38 15.10
C LEU A 36 6.56 -4.10 15.65
N LYS A 37 6.17 -3.79 16.89
CA LYS A 37 4.96 -4.34 17.49
C LYS A 37 3.71 -3.77 16.81
N ARG A 38 3.72 -2.50 16.38
CA ARG A 38 2.62 -1.85 15.67
C ARG A 38 2.46 -2.44 14.26
N GLN A 39 3.55 -2.61 13.52
CA GLN A 39 3.55 -3.26 12.21
C GLN A 39 3.01 -4.70 12.29
N LYS A 40 3.49 -5.50 13.26
CA LYS A 40 2.99 -6.87 13.49
C LYS A 40 1.49 -6.90 13.82
N LYS A 41 0.99 -5.93 14.60
CA LYS A 41 -0.45 -5.79 14.87
C LYS A 41 -1.23 -5.45 13.60
N ALA A 42 -0.73 -4.54 12.76
CA ALA A 42 -1.36 -4.20 11.49
C ALA A 42 -1.46 -5.43 10.57
N ILE A 43 -0.36 -6.18 10.39
CA ILE A 43 -0.35 -7.43 9.63
C ILE A 43 -1.39 -8.42 10.17
N ASN A 44 -1.47 -8.61 11.51
CA ASN A 44 -2.45 -9.52 12.11
C ASN A 44 -3.91 -9.09 11.84
N ILE A 45 -4.18 -7.79 11.90
CA ILE A 45 -5.51 -7.25 11.60
C ILE A 45 -5.86 -7.52 10.14
N ILE A 46 -4.94 -7.23 9.21
CA ILE A 46 -5.16 -7.45 7.78
C ILE A 46 -5.34 -8.93 7.47
N ASP A 47 -4.52 -9.82 8.04
CA ASP A 47 -4.65 -11.28 7.92
C ASP A 47 -6.06 -11.75 8.29
N LYS A 48 -6.58 -11.30 9.43
CA LYS A 48 -7.94 -11.66 9.87
C LYS A 48 -9.02 -11.20 8.90
N ILE A 49 -8.88 -10.00 8.35
CA ILE A 49 -9.80 -9.50 7.32
C ILE A 49 -9.74 -10.42 6.10
N MET A 50 -8.55 -10.72 5.59
CA MET A 50 -8.36 -11.52 4.38
C MET A 50 -8.81 -12.97 4.55
N LYS A 51 -8.51 -13.61 5.69
CA LYS A 51 -8.97 -14.96 6.02
C LYS A 51 -10.49 -15.08 6.00
N LYS A 52 -11.22 -14.07 6.51
CA LYS A 52 -12.68 -14.04 6.47
C LYS A 52 -13.23 -14.08 5.03
N HIS A 53 -12.47 -13.61 4.04
CA HIS A 53 -12.84 -13.61 2.62
C HIS A 53 -12.14 -14.70 1.81
N ARG A 54 -11.48 -15.67 2.45
CA ARG A 54 -10.69 -16.71 1.78
C ARG A 54 -9.62 -16.13 0.83
N LYS A 55 -8.95 -15.07 1.28
CA LYS A 55 -7.87 -14.35 0.58
C LYS A 55 -6.54 -14.38 1.33
N SER A 56 -6.31 -15.44 2.11
CA SER A 56 -5.10 -15.61 2.92
C SER A 56 -3.81 -15.65 2.08
N GLU A 57 -3.90 -15.99 0.80
CA GLU A 57 -2.81 -15.98 -0.16
C GLU A 57 -2.20 -14.59 -0.41
N ILE A 58 -2.88 -13.51 -0.01
CA ILE A 58 -2.37 -12.14 -0.11
C ILE A 58 -1.40 -11.81 1.03
N LEU A 59 -1.51 -12.49 2.17
CA LEU A 59 -0.72 -12.19 3.37
C LEU A 59 0.81 -12.27 3.15
N PRO A 60 1.35 -13.27 2.44
CA PRO A 60 2.79 -13.33 2.16
C PRO A 60 3.32 -12.06 1.50
N PHE A 61 2.55 -11.43 0.61
CA PHE A 61 2.94 -10.18 -0.05
C PHE A 61 3.06 -9.01 0.94
N LEU A 62 2.13 -8.90 1.89
CA LEU A 62 2.17 -7.85 2.91
C LEU A 62 3.30 -8.05 3.93
N ALA A 63 3.55 -9.31 4.29
CA ALA A 63 4.69 -9.65 5.14
C ALA A 63 6.02 -9.35 4.43
N GLU A 64 6.08 -9.62 3.13
CA GLU A 64 7.25 -9.32 2.31
C GLU A 64 7.48 -7.81 2.16
N LEU A 65 6.42 -7.02 1.92
CA LEU A 65 6.49 -5.56 1.95
C LEU A 65 7.09 -5.05 3.27
N ALA A 66 6.53 -5.49 4.41
CA ALA A 66 7.05 -5.10 5.72
C ALA A 66 8.53 -5.48 5.92
N ARG A 67 8.94 -6.65 5.42
CA ARG A 67 10.33 -7.14 5.49
C ARG A 67 11.26 -6.28 4.63
N VAL A 68 10.88 -5.96 3.40
CA VAL A 68 11.65 -5.11 2.48
C VAL A 68 11.82 -3.72 3.07
N GLU A 69 10.74 -3.09 3.54
CA GLU A 69 10.78 -1.77 4.20
C GLU A 69 11.72 -1.73 5.39
N HIS A 70 11.71 -2.80 6.19
CA HIS A 70 12.62 -2.90 7.32
C HIS A 70 14.09 -2.95 6.88
N GLY A 71 14.39 -3.72 5.84
CA GLY A 71 15.74 -3.89 5.31
C GLY A 71 16.32 -2.65 4.64
N ILE A 72 15.49 -1.78 4.06
CA ILE A 72 15.95 -0.55 3.36
C ILE A 72 15.98 0.68 4.26
N ARG A 73 15.62 0.56 5.54
CA ARG A 73 15.48 1.71 6.46
C ARG A 73 16.76 2.54 6.60
N GLU A 74 17.92 1.92 6.43
CA GLU A 74 19.22 2.60 6.43
C GLU A 74 19.46 3.46 5.18
N LEU A 75 18.86 3.06 4.05
CA LEU A 75 18.94 3.80 2.78
C LEU A 75 17.95 4.98 2.76
N GLU A 76 16.81 4.83 3.43
CA GLU A 76 15.76 5.83 3.50
C GLU A 76 15.29 6.05 4.95
N PRO A 77 15.91 6.94 5.72
CA PRO A 77 15.57 7.15 7.14
C PRO A 77 14.14 7.68 7.37
N TRP A 78 13.47 8.16 6.33
CA TRP A 78 12.08 8.65 6.34
C TRP A 78 11.03 7.57 6.08
N VAL A 79 11.42 6.29 5.99
CA VAL A 79 10.52 5.18 5.59
C VAL A 79 9.24 5.20 6.41
N ARG A 80 8.14 5.40 5.70
CA ARG A 80 6.78 5.21 6.20
C ARG A 80 6.55 3.70 6.29
N ASP A 81 5.94 3.26 7.39
CA ASP A 81 5.44 1.89 7.49
C ASP A 81 4.20 1.78 6.60
N HIS A 82 4.35 1.30 5.36
CA HIS A 82 3.23 1.28 4.41
C HIS A 82 2.15 0.29 4.86
N VAL A 83 2.49 -0.73 5.64
CA VAL A 83 1.49 -1.65 6.18
C VAL A 83 0.62 -0.97 7.25
N VAL A 84 1.24 -0.20 8.15
CA VAL A 84 0.50 0.63 9.13
C VAL A 84 -0.27 1.74 8.42
N HIS A 85 0.34 2.38 7.41
CA HIS A 85 -0.31 3.39 6.59
C HIS A 85 -1.56 2.83 5.90
N ALA A 86 -1.46 1.67 5.25
CA ALA A 86 -2.56 1.00 4.58
C ALA A 86 -3.73 0.73 5.53
N LEU A 87 -3.45 0.25 6.74
CA LEU A 87 -4.50 0.04 7.74
C LEU A 87 -5.14 1.35 8.21
N LEU A 88 -4.36 2.40 8.42
CA LEU A 88 -4.89 3.72 8.83
C LEU A 88 -5.73 4.37 7.73
N SER A 89 -5.25 4.34 6.48
CA SER A 89 -5.98 4.81 5.29
C SER A 89 -7.27 4.02 5.08
N PHE A 90 -7.24 2.70 5.29
CA PHE A 90 -8.43 1.86 5.27
C PHE A 90 -9.48 2.28 6.32
N LEU A 91 -9.06 2.52 7.57
CA LEU A 91 -9.94 2.99 8.64
C LEU A 91 -10.50 4.40 8.36
N LEU A 92 -9.68 5.29 7.80
CA LEU A 92 -10.12 6.62 7.38
C LEU A 92 -11.17 6.52 6.27
N GLY A 93 -10.99 5.66 5.27
CA GLY A 93 -11.99 5.52 4.21
C GLY A 93 -13.29 4.86 4.69
N ILE A 94 -13.26 4.01 5.73
CA ILE A 94 -14.50 3.58 6.41
C ILE A 94 -15.25 4.80 6.95
N TYR A 95 -14.55 5.71 7.64
CA TYR A 95 -15.15 6.95 8.14
C TYR A 95 -15.74 7.79 7.00
N ILE A 96 -14.95 8.04 5.95
CA ILE A 96 -15.37 8.87 4.82
C ILE A 96 -16.62 8.27 4.17
N LYS A 97 -16.58 6.97 3.88
CA LYS A 97 -17.68 6.30 3.21
C LYS A 97 -18.95 6.29 4.05
N GLU A 98 -18.87 5.89 5.32
CA GLU A 98 -20.06 5.75 6.15
C GLU A 98 -20.67 7.12 6.53
N LYS A 99 -19.87 8.20 6.58
CA LYS A 99 -20.36 9.54 6.91
C LYS A 99 -20.78 10.40 5.73
N PHE A 100 -20.12 10.28 4.59
CA PHE A 100 -20.31 11.21 3.48
C PHE A 100 -20.84 10.55 2.20
N LEU A 101 -20.64 9.23 2.03
CA LEU A 101 -20.94 8.55 0.75
C LEU A 101 -22.07 7.51 0.85
N SER A 102 -22.45 7.09 2.06
CA SER A 102 -23.40 6.01 2.32
C SER A 102 -24.79 6.24 1.70
N TYR A 103 -25.24 7.49 1.61
CA TYR A 103 -26.52 7.85 0.99
C TYR A 103 -26.53 7.68 -0.54
N LYS A 104 -25.36 7.77 -1.20
CA LYS A 104 -25.25 7.83 -2.67
C LYS A 104 -24.88 6.49 -3.31
N TYR A 105 -24.24 5.59 -2.56
CA TYR A 105 -23.71 4.31 -3.09
C TYR A 105 -24.04 3.14 -2.15
N ASN A 106 -25.29 2.68 -2.20
CA ASN A 106 -25.79 1.62 -1.32
C ASN A 106 -25.61 0.20 -1.89
N THR A 107 -24.45 -0.10 -2.48
CA THR A 107 -24.19 -1.41 -3.10
C THR A 107 -23.29 -2.29 -2.23
N TYR A 108 -23.73 -3.53 -1.98
CA TYR A 108 -23.02 -4.53 -1.16
C TYR A 108 -21.60 -4.83 -1.67
N ASN A 109 -21.38 -4.75 -2.99
CA ASN A 109 -20.08 -5.00 -3.62
C ASN A 109 -18.97 -4.02 -3.16
N TYR A 110 -19.33 -2.82 -2.73
CA TYR A 110 -18.36 -1.79 -2.35
C TYR A 110 -17.52 -2.17 -1.13
N ILE A 111 -18.08 -2.91 -0.17
CA ILE A 111 -17.39 -3.20 1.11
C ILE A 111 -16.17 -4.10 0.90
N PHE A 112 -16.30 -5.12 0.05
CA PHE A 112 -15.18 -6.01 -0.24
C PHE A 112 -14.15 -5.32 -1.15
N GLN A 113 -14.62 -4.62 -2.19
CA GLN A 113 -13.74 -3.80 -3.04
C GLN A 113 -12.93 -2.79 -2.23
N TRP A 114 -13.56 -2.13 -1.25
CA TRP A 114 -12.87 -1.20 -0.35
C TRP A 114 -11.81 -1.89 0.53
N LYS A 115 -12.04 -3.14 0.98
CA LYS A 115 -11.01 -3.89 1.72
C LYS A 115 -9.79 -4.15 0.86
N ILE A 116 -9.99 -4.56 -0.39
CA ILE A 116 -8.89 -4.81 -1.31
C ILE A 116 -8.18 -3.50 -1.65
N ALA A 117 -8.91 -2.49 -2.13
CA ALA A 117 -8.33 -1.21 -2.52
C ALA A 117 -7.65 -0.51 -1.33
N GLY A 118 -8.33 -0.37 -0.19
CA GLY A 118 -7.78 0.33 0.97
C GLY A 118 -6.55 -0.34 1.57
N LEU A 119 -6.52 -1.69 1.62
CA LEU A 119 -5.41 -2.42 2.25
C LEU A 119 -4.24 -2.71 1.29
N LEU A 120 -4.45 -2.64 -0.02
CA LEU A 120 -3.45 -2.97 -1.04
C LEU A 120 -3.15 -1.81 -2.01
N HIS A 121 -3.61 -0.59 -1.75
CA HIS A 121 -3.37 0.55 -2.66
C HIS A 121 -1.88 0.81 -2.92
N ASP A 122 -1.03 0.55 -1.92
CA ASP A 122 0.42 0.73 -2.01
C ASP A 122 1.16 -0.58 -2.33
N VAL A 123 0.49 -1.60 -2.88
CA VAL A 123 1.13 -2.88 -3.24
C VAL A 123 2.25 -2.71 -4.28
N GLY A 124 2.25 -1.60 -5.03
CA GLY A 124 3.30 -1.25 -5.97
C GLY A 124 4.59 -0.73 -5.34
N TYR A 125 4.57 -0.37 -4.05
CA TYR A 125 5.72 0.28 -3.40
C TYR A 125 7.02 -0.55 -3.39
N PRO A 126 7.02 -1.90 -3.20
CA PRO A 126 8.24 -2.69 -3.30
C PRO A 126 8.96 -2.55 -4.65
N ILE A 127 8.20 -2.34 -5.73
CA ILE A 127 8.74 -2.13 -7.08
C ILE A 127 9.42 -0.76 -7.17
N GLU A 128 8.79 0.26 -6.60
CA GLU A 128 9.34 1.61 -6.53
C GLU A 128 10.66 1.60 -5.73
N ILE A 129 10.66 1.01 -4.53
CA ILE A 129 11.87 0.81 -3.72
C ILE A 129 12.97 0.13 -4.54
N SER A 130 12.62 -0.97 -5.22
CA SER A 130 13.60 -1.75 -5.97
C SER A 130 14.28 -0.91 -7.05
N LYS A 131 13.53 -0.01 -7.69
CA LYS A 131 14.07 0.94 -8.68
C LYS A 131 15.00 1.94 -8.01
N ASP A 132 14.62 2.41 -6.82
CA ASP A 132 15.30 3.48 -6.11
C ASP A 132 16.64 3.04 -5.50
N ILE A 133 16.77 1.77 -5.10
CA ILE A 133 18.04 1.17 -4.65
C ILE A 133 19.16 1.34 -5.70
N SER A 134 18.83 1.34 -6.99
CA SER A 134 19.82 1.46 -8.07
C SER A 134 20.28 2.90 -8.35
N LYS A 135 19.54 3.91 -7.86
CA LYS A 135 19.81 5.33 -8.17
C LYS A 135 21.19 5.81 -7.69
N PRO A 136 21.65 5.51 -6.46
CA PRO A 136 22.94 6.00 -5.99
C PRO A 136 24.11 5.45 -6.83
N PHE A 137 24.04 4.19 -7.25
CA PHE A 137 25.07 3.54 -8.05
C PHE A 137 25.14 4.12 -9.47
N THR A 138 24.00 4.20 -10.15
CA THR A 138 23.94 4.76 -11.51
C THR A 138 24.38 6.23 -11.54
N ARG A 139 23.97 7.02 -10.53
CA ARG A 139 24.44 8.40 -10.35
C ARG A 139 25.96 8.47 -10.20
N LYS A 140 26.54 7.64 -9.33
CA LYS A 140 28.00 7.65 -9.08
C LYS A 140 28.80 7.32 -10.33
N ILE A 141 28.37 6.34 -11.11
CA ILE A 141 29.07 5.97 -12.36
C ILE A 141 28.96 7.10 -13.39
N ASN A 142 27.78 7.70 -13.54
CA ASN A 142 27.59 8.82 -14.46
C ASN A 142 28.39 10.08 -14.02
N GLU A 143 28.56 10.31 -12.71
CA GLU A 143 29.46 11.33 -12.18
C GLU A 143 30.92 11.06 -12.55
N ILE A 144 31.40 9.83 -12.37
CA ILE A 144 32.77 9.43 -12.77
C ILE A 144 32.96 9.66 -14.27
N LYS A 145 32.01 9.22 -15.10
CA LYS A 145 32.02 9.44 -16.54
C LYS A 145 32.17 10.92 -16.89
N LYS A 146 31.37 11.78 -16.26
CA LYS A 146 31.42 13.23 -16.47
C LYS A 146 32.77 13.81 -16.06
N ASN A 147 33.33 13.35 -14.94
CA ASN A 147 34.64 13.81 -14.45
C ASN A 147 35.80 13.38 -15.36
N LEU A 148 35.65 12.30 -16.13
CA LEU A 148 36.60 11.87 -17.16
C LEU A 148 36.46 12.65 -18.49
N GLY A 149 35.52 13.60 -18.58
CA GLY A 149 35.34 14.45 -19.76
C GLY A 149 34.37 13.89 -20.81
N PHE A 150 33.72 12.75 -20.55
CA PHE A 150 32.73 12.18 -21.47
C PHE A 150 31.34 12.81 -21.25
N SER A 151 30.68 13.19 -22.35
CA SER A 151 29.29 13.62 -22.34
C SER A 151 28.33 12.45 -22.60
N SER A 152 27.04 12.65 -22.32
CA SER A 152 26.00 11.67 -22.66
C SER A 152 25.83 11.45 -24.18
N LYS A 153 26.43 12.31 -25.02
CA LYS A 153 26.48 12.12 -26.48
C LYS A 153 27.60 11.17 -26.89
N ASP A 154 28.72 11.17 -26.17
CA ASP A 154 29.86 10.30 -26.45
C ASP A 154 29.58 8.89 -25.95
N ILE A 155 29.04 8.80 -24.73
CA ILE A 155 28.70 7.55 -24.06
C ILE A 155 27.37 7.74 -23.34
N PRO A 156 26.32 6.96 -23.66
CA PRO A 156 25.03 7.05 -22.98
C PRO A 156 25.14 6.95 -21.45
N ASP A 157 24.24 7.60 -20.72
CA ASP A 157 24.16 7.44 -19.27
C ASP A 157 23.76 6.01 -18.90
N ILE A 158 24.41 5.49 -17.86
CA ILE A 158 24.00 4.22 -17.26
C ILE A 158 22.71 4.47 -16.48
N TYR A 159 21.71 3.65 -16.74
CA TYR A 159 20.46 3.63 -15.98
C TYR A 159 20.06 2.19 -15.69
N CYS A 160 19.30 2.01 -14.62
CA CYS A 160 18.70 0.73 -14.28
C CYS A 160 17.19 0.82 -14.56
N ARG A 161 16.64 -0.27 -15.10
CA ARG A 161 15.21 -0.40 -15.38
C ARG A 161 14.69 -1.68 -14.76
N ILE A 162 13.58 -1.56 -14.05
CA ILE A 162 12.78 -2.71 -13.61
C ILE A 162 11.67 -2.91 -14.63
N ILE A 163 11.53 -4.15 -15.11
CA ILE A 163 10.49 -4.56 -16.04
C ILE A 163 9.63 -5.58 -15.32
N ILE A 164 8.34 -5.28 -15.19
CA ILE A 164 7.35 -6.23 -14.65
C ILE A 164 6.57 -6.77 -15.83
N PRO A 165 6.91 -7.98 -16.32
CA PRO A 165 6.16 -8.57 -17.41
C PRO A 165 4.71 -8.83 -16.98
N ALA A 166 3.79 -8.68 -17.93
CA ALA A 166 2.38 -9.01 -17.77
C ALA A 166 1.62 -8.26 -16.65
N LEU A 167 2.11 -7.11 -16.15
CA LEU A 167 1.34 -6.26 -15.20
C LEU A 167 -0.02 -5.83 -15.76
N TYR A 168 -0.10 -5.71 -17.08
CA TYR A 168 -1.33 -5.39 -17.80
C TYR A 168 -2.26 -6.59 -17.95
N SER A 169 -1.87 -7.82 -17.60
CA SER A 169 -2.71 -9.00 -17.81
C SER A 169 -3.33 -9.48 -16.49
N LEU A 170 -4.66 -9.54 -16.46
CA LEU A 170 -5.41 -10.13 -15.36
C LEU A 170 -5.37 -11.65 -15.42
N THR A 171 -5.77 -12.33 -14.33
CA THR A 171 -5.77 -13.80 -14.24
C THR A 171 -6.67 -14.52 -15.25
N ASN A 172 -7.57 -13.77 -15.91
CA ASN A 172 -8.44 -14.24 -16.99
C ASN A 172 -7.96 -13.77 -18.38
N ASN A 173 -6.70 -13.36 -18.50
CA ASN A 173 -6.08 -12.84 -19.72
C ASN A 173 -6.67 -11.52 -20.27
N ILE A 174 -7.54 -10.85 -19.49
CA ILE A 174 -8.03 -9.52 -19.85
C ILE A 174 -6.94 -8.49 -19.60
N ASN A 175 -6.80 -7.51 -20.50
CA ASN A 175 -5.92 -6.37 -20.28
C ASN A 175 -6.52 -5.43 -19.22
N SER A 176 -5.81 -5.23 -18.11
CA SER A 176 -6.23 -4.39 -16.99
C SER A 176 -6.32 -2.91 -17.39
N PHE A 177 -5.48 -2.42 -18.30
CA PHE A 177 -5.52 -1.05 -18.78
C PHE A 177 -6.76 -0.79 -19.63
N ASP A 178 -7.11 -1.71 -20.53
CA ASP A 178 -8.32 -1.60 -21.35
C ASP A 178 -9.57 -1.60 -20.46
N LEU A 179 -9.58 -2.45 -19.42
CA LEU A 179 -10.67 -2.50 -18.44
C LEU A 179 -10.77 -1.19 -17.64
N ILE A 180 -9.65 -0.63 -17.18
CA ILE A 180 -9.63 0.64 -16.45
C ILE A 180 -10.14 1.75 -17.36
N GLN A 181 -9.63 1.87 -18.59
CA GLN A 181 -10.05 2.90 -19.54
C GLN A 181 -11.54 2.81 -19.84
N LYS A 182 -12.06 1.61 -20.12
CA LYS A 182 -13.50 1.40 -20.34
C LYS A 182 -14.35 1.89 -19.17
N ARG A 183 -13.92 1.67 -17.93
CA ARG A 183 -14.63 2.16 -16.74
C ARG A 183 -14.56 3.67 -16.57
N LEU A 184 -13.45 4.29 -17.00
CA LEU A 184 -13.33 5.75 -17.02
C LEU A 184 -14.23 6.36 -18.08
N ASP A 185 -14.37 5.72 -19.25
CA ASP A 185 -15.24 6.20 -20.33
C ASP A 185 -16.74 6.07 -19.98
N GLU A 186 -17.10 5.16 -19.06
CA GLU A 186 -18.46 5.00 -18.53
C GLU A 186 -18.83 6.07 -17.48
N TRP A 187 -17.86 6.84 -16.96
CA TRP A 187 -18.03 7.82 -15.89
C TRP A 187 -18.09 9.27 -16.42
#